data_AF-A0A2P2M034-F1
#
_entry.id   AF-A0A2P2M034-F1
#
_cell.length_a   1.000
_cell.length_b   1.000
_cell.length_c   1.000
_cell.angle_alpha   90.00
_cell.angle_beta   90.00
_cell.angle_gamma   90.00
#
_symmetry.space_group_name_H-M   'P 1'
#
loop_
_entity.id
_entity.type
_entity.pdbx_description
1 polymer ?
#
loop_
_entity_poly.entity_id
_entity_poly.type
_entity_poly.pdbx_seq_one_letter_code
_entity_poly.pdbx_strand_id
1 'polypeptide(L)'
;MSDLICKTVWKLRFKHIPEIYNSARCFSSRPLPRQAGATTTGLYGFDHLKSPKGFQRFVDEAIERSGELVGAISSTSSSAEIVRAMDEISDTVCSVVDSAELCRNTHPDREFVEEANKASMRINEYLHVSILIQIILYMHW
;
A
#
# COMPACT_ATOMS: atom_id res chain seq x y z
N MET A 1 -15.46 -3.49 27.36
CA MET A 1 -16.43 -2.59 26.70
C MET A 1 -15.80 -1.76 25.57
N SER A 2 -14.49 -1.51 25.60
CA SER A 2 -13.70 -0.85 24.54
C SER A 2 -13.56 -1.68 23.24
N ASP A 3 -13.40 -3.01 23.33
CA ASP A 3 -13.19 -3.87 22.15
C ASP A 3 -14.42 -4.05 21.26
N LEU A 4 -15.61 -3.88 21.83
CA LEU A 4 -16.86 -3.99 21.08
C LEU A 4 -17.16 -2.70 20.33
N ILE A 5 -16.75 -1.54 20.85
CA ILE A 5 -16.87 -0.24 20.18
C ILE A 5 -15.95 -0.22 18.96
N CYS A 6 -14.70 -0.67 19.10
CA CYS A 6 -13.73 -0.68 17.99
C CYS A 6 -14.17 -1.60 16.84
N LYS A 7 -14.67 -2.82 17.17
CA LYS A 7 -15.24 -3.75 16.18
C LYS A 7 -16.51 -3.22 15.52
N THR A 8 -17.32 -2.45 16.25
CA THR A 8 -18.57 -1.89 15.75
C THR A 8 -18.32 -0.65 14.88
N VAL A 9 -17.35 0.19 15.22
CA VAL A 9 -16.93 1.34 14.39
C VAL A 9 -16.38 0.89 13.04
N TRP A 10 -15.56 -0.18 13.01
CA TRP A 10 -15.10 -0.79 11.75
C TRP A 10 -16.27 -1.36 10.92
N LYS A 11 -17.22 -2.03 11.57
CA LYS A 11 -18.39 -2.63 10.89
C LYS A 11 -19.40 -1.59 10.39
N LEU A 12 -19.49 -0.43 11.04
CA LEU A 12 -20.40 0.64 10.67
C LEU A 12 -19.84 1.55 9.56
N ARG A 13 -18.50 1.73 9.48
CA ARG A 13 -17.87 2.50 8.38
C ARG A 13 -17.90 1.78 7.02
N PHE A 14 -18.14 0.46 7.01
CA PHE A 14 -18.18 -0.36 5.80
C PHE A 14 -19.56 -0.51 5.14
N LYS A 15 -20.65 0.03 5.73
CA LYS A 15 -22.01 -0.15 5.19
C LYS A 15 -22.55 1.01 4.37
N HIS A 16 -21.86 2.16 4.31
CA HIS A 16 -22.28 3.28 3.46
C HIS A 16 -21.08 4.07 2.93
N ILE A 17 -20.41 3.51 1.92
CA ILE A 17 -19.68 4.31 0.93
C ILE A 17 -20.23 3.91 -0.44
N PRO A 18 -21.28 4.58 -0.95
CA PRO A 18 -21.53 4.58 -2.38
C PRO A 18 -20.47 5.45 -3.05
N GLU A 19 -19.84 4.90 -4.09
CA GLU A 19 -19.21 5.64 -5.19
C GLU A 19 -18.24 6.77 -4.84
N ILE A 20 -17.08 6.45 -4.26
CA ILE A 20 -15.91 7.35 -4.36
C ILE A 20 -14.58 6.62 -4.58
N TYR A 21 -14.63 5.34 -4.98
CA TYR A 21 -13.48 4.64 -5.55
C TYR A 21 -13.32 5.03 -7.02
N ASN A 22 -13.03 6.31 -7.25
CA ASN A 22 -12.76 6.86 -8.57
C ASN A 22 -11.60 7.87 -8.46
N SER A 23 -10.50 7.42 -7.87
CA SER A 23 -9.18 8.03 -8.11
C SER A 23 -8.37 7.00 -8.88
N ALA A 24 -8.41 7.12 -10.21
CA ALA A 24 -7.52 6.39 -11.09
C ALA A 24 -6.07 6.73 -10.74
N ARG A 25 -5.27 5.71 -10.36
CA ARG A 25 -3.79 5.58 -10.41
C ARG A 25 -3.40 4.48 -9.39
N CYS A 26 -3.24 3.18 -9.66
CA CYS A 26 -2.80 2.45 -10.85
C CYS A 26 -3.56 1.11 -10.99
N PHE A 27 -4.69 1.11 -11.69
CA PHE A 27 -5.14 -0.07 -12.45
C PHE A 27 -5.58 0.45 -13.82
N SER A 28 -4.63 0.52 -14.77
CA SER A 28 -4.95 0.95 -16.12
C SER A 28 -5.74 -0.16 -16.83
N SER A 29 -7.07 -0.01 -16.87
CA SER A 29 -7.98 -0.78 -17.74
C SER A 29 -8.19 -0.10 -19.10
N ARG A 30 -7.18 0.58 -19.64
CA ARG A 30 -7.13 0.83 -21.09
C ARG A 30 -6.74 -0.51 -21.75
N PRO A 31 -7.49 -1.02 -22.76
CA PRO A 31 -6.96 -2.08 -23.59
C PRO A 31 -5.69 -1.53 -24.23
N LEU A 32 -4.54 -2.01 -23.80
CA LEU A 32 -3.27 -1.65 -24.42
C LEU A 32 -3.38 -2.10 -25.89
N PRO A 33 -3.12 -1.22 -26.87
CA PRO A 33 -2.87 -1.71 -28.22
C PRO A 33 -1.77 -2.75 -28.07
N ARG A 34 -1.99 -3.96 -28.60
CA ARG A 34 -1.03 -5.06 -28.56
C ARG A 34 0.30 -4.55 -29.10
N GLN A 35 1.18 -4.12 -28.20
CA GLN A 35 2.49 -3.61 -28.58
C GLN A 35 3.29 -4.83 -29.00
N ALA A 36 3.36 -5.02 -30.32
CA ALA A 36 4.39 -5.79 -30.97
C ALA A 36 5.72 -5.06 -30.71
N GLY A 37 6.27 -5.27 -29.51
CA GLY A 37 7.44 -4.57 -28.98
C GLY A 37 7.50 -4.77 -27.48
N ALA A 38 7.96 -5.95 -27.05
CA ALA A 38 7.96 -6.38 -25.66
C ALA A 38 8.85 -5.48 -24.78
N THR A 39 8.29 -4.43 -24.21
CA THR A 39 8.85 -3.83 -23.00
C THR A 39 8.51 -4.77 -21.85
N THR A 40 9.52 -5.35 -21.22
CA THR A 40 9.37 -6.28 -20.09
C THR A 40 8.86 -5.52 -18.86
N THR A 41 7.55 -5.31 -18.77
CA THR A 41 6.91 -4.89 -17.51
C THR A 41 7.13 -5.99 -16.48
N GLY A 42 7.51 -5.62 -15.26
CA GLY A 42 7.73 -6.59 -14.19
C GLY A 42 6.43 -7.26 -13.72
N LEU A 43 6.56 -8.18 -12.76
CA LEU A 43 5.46 -8.97 -12.23
C LEU A 43 4.30 -8.07 -11.75
N TYR A 44 3.07 -8.46 -12.06
CA TYR A 44 1.82 -7.77 -11.70
C TYR A 44 1.71 -6.31 -12.18
N GLY A 45 2.52 -5.92 -13.18
CA GLY A 45 2.52 -4.56 -13.69
C GLY A 45 3.47 -3.61 -12.96
N PHE A 46 4.24 -4.09 -11.98
CA PHE A 46 5.22 -3.29 -11.26
C PHE A 46 6.60 -3.43 -11.87
N ASP A 47 7.21 -2.31 -12.25
CA ASP A 47 8.56 -2.30 -12.84
C ASP A 47 9.65 -2.82 -11.88
N HIS A 48 9.43 -2.70 -10.57
CA HIS A 48 10.36 -3.20 -9.57
C HIS A 48 10.45 -4.72 -9.60
N LEU A 49 9.35 -5.40 -9.91
CA LEU A 49 9.23 -6.86 -9.83
C LEU A 49 9.70 -7.57 -11.10
N LYS A 50 10.77 -7.07 -11.74
CA LYS A 50 11.48 -7.75 -12.84
C LYS A 50 12.43 -8.84 -12.33
N SER A 51 12.72 -8.82 -11.03
CA SER A 51 13.56 -9.82 -10.34
C SER A 51 13.05 -10.03 -8.91
N PRO A 52 13.41 -11.15 -8.24
CA PRO A 52 13.05 -11.40 -6.84
C PRO A 52 13.48 -10.26 -5.91
N LYS A 53 14.71 -9.78 -6.07
CA LYS A 53 15.28 -8.66 -5.31
C LYS A 53 14.54 -7.33 -5.54
N GLY A 54 13.73 -7.26 -6.58
CA GLY A 54 12.77 -6.19 -6.83
C GLY A 54 11.85 -5.90 -5.65
N PHE A 55 11.46 -6.93 -4.89
CA PHE A 55 10.64 -6.77 -3.69
C PHE A 55 11.31 -5.92 -2.61
N GLN A 56 12.65 -5.99 -2.48
CA GLN A 56 13.38 -5.19 -1.49
C GLN A 56 13.35 -3.70 -1.86
N ARG A 57 13.57 -3.39 -3.14
CA ARG A 57 13.44 -2.02 -3.64
C ARG A 57 12.00 -1.51 -3.52
N PHE A 58 11.03 -2.37 -3.80
CA PHE A 58 9.62 -1.99 -3.73
C PHE A 58 9.19 -1.62 -2.31
N VAL A 59 9.62 -2.38 -1.30
CA VAL A 59 9.34 -2.03 0.10
C VAL A 59 10.14 -0.82 0.58
N ASP A 60 11.39 -0.64 0.14
CA ASP A 60 12.21 0.53 0.48
C ASP A 60 11.56 1.84 0.01
N GLU A 61 11.17 1.89 -1.26
CA GLU A 61 10.51 3.05 -1.85
C GLU A 61 9.15 3.32 -1.16
N ALA A 62 8.41 2.27 -0.80
CA ALA A 62 7.16 2.41 -0.09
C ALA A 62 7.33 3.00 1.33
N ILE A 63 8.35 2.57 2.06
CA ILE A 63 8.68 3.07 3.41
C ILE A 63 9.14 4.53 3.32
N GLU A 64 10.03 4.84 2.39
CA GLU A 64 10.55 6.20 2.18
C GLU A 64 9.40 7.16 1.85
N ARG A 65 8.58 6.82 0.85
CA ARG A 65 7.44 7.65 0.45
C ARG A 65 6.43 7.84 1.58
N SER A 66 6.12 6.77 2.31
CA SER A 66 5.21 6.87 3.46
C SER A 66 5.77 7.78 4.56
N GLY A 67 7.08 7.72 4.80
CA GLY A 67 7.78 8.61 5.74
C GLY A 67 7.70 10.08 5.35
N GLU A 68 7.89 10.40 4.06
CA GLU A 68 7.73 11.76 3.53
C GLU A 68 6.31 12.29 3.75
N LEU A 69 5.30 11.48 3.44
CA LEU A 69 3.89 11.85 3.58
C LEU A 69 3.51 12.09 5.05
N VAL A 70 4.00 11.24 5.97
CA VAL A 70 3.84 11.46 7.42
C VAL A 70 4.49 12.78 7.86
N GLY A 71 5.69 13.08 7.35
CA GLY A 71 6.35 14.37 7.60
C GLY A 71 5.52 15.55 7.10
N ALA A 72 4.95 15.44 5.89
CA ALA A 72 4.08 16.47 5.31
C ALA A 72 2.81 16.68 6.15
N ILE A 73 2.14 15.61 6.55
CA ILE A 73 0.94 15.64 7.43
C ILE A 73 1.24 16.37 8.73
N SER A 74 2.41 16.14 9.32
CA SER A 74 2.81 16.74 10.60
C SER A 74 2.98 18.27 10.52
N SER A 75 3.12 18.82 9.32
CA SER A 75 3.34 20.26 9.07
C SER A 75 2.10 21.01 8.56
N THR A 76 1.05 20.32 8.12
CA THR A 76 -0.17 20.95 7.59
C THR A 76 -1.30 20.99 8.60
N SER A 77 -2.16 22.00 8.50
CA SER A 77 -3.40 22.14 9.26
C SER A 77 -4.65 21.85 8.41
N SER A 78 -4.49 21.52 7.13
CA SER A 78 -5.59 21.27 6.22
C SER A 78 -6.07 19.82 6.30
N SER A 79 -7.30 19.61 6.75
CA SER A 79 -7.92 18.28 6.82
C SER A 79 -7.96 17.56 5.47
N ALA A 80 -8.15 18.30 4.38
CA ALA A 80 -8.17 17.74 3.03
C ALA A 80 -6.78 17.22 2.60
N GLU A 81 -5.70 17.91 2.98
CA GLU A 81 -4.34 17.47 2.68
C GLU A 81 -3.95 16.26 3.52
N ILE A 82 -4.38 16.23 4.78
CA ILE A 82 -4.20 15.06 5.66
C ILE A 82 -4.86 13.82 5.07
N VAL A 83 -6.14 13.93 4.67
CA VAL A 83 -6.87 12.78 4.07
C VAL A 83 -6.20 12.31 2.79
N ARG A 84 -5.78 13.23 1.91
CA ARG A 84 -5.07 12.88 0.67
C ARG A 84 -3.75 12.17 0.94
N ALA A 85 -2.98 12.63 1.92
CA ALA A 85 -1.71 11.99 2.27
C ALA A 85 -1.93 10.61 2.91
N MET A 86 -2.99 10.42 3.71
CA MET A 86 -3.36 9.10 4.24
C MET A 86 -3.80 8.12 3.15
N ASP A 87 -4.53 8.60 2.15
CA ASP A 87 -4.93 7.81 0.97
C ASP A 87 -3.68 7.35 0.21
N GLU A 88 -2.74 8.27 -0.04
CA GLU A 88 -1.49 7.96 -0.75
C GLU A 88 -0.56 7.02 0.04
N ILE A 89 -0.50 7.14 1.37
CA ILE A 89 0.19 6.16 2.23
C ILE A 89 -0.45 4.78 2.06
N SER A 90 -1.78 4.71 2.09
CA SER A 90 -2.52 3.46 1.98
C SER A 90 -2.26 2.79 0.63
N ASP A 91 -2.36 3.53 -0.47
CA ASP A 91 -2.07 3.04 -1.82
C ASP A 91 -0.64 2.50 -1.93
N THR A 92 0.33 3.25 -1.39
CA THR A 92 1.75 2.89 -1.40
C THR A 92 1.99 1.57 -0.66
N VAL A 93 1.46 1.45 0.56
CA VAL A 93 1.65 0.26 1.39
C VAL A 93 0.89 -0.95 0.84
N CYS A 94 -0.38 -0.80 0.48
CA CYS A 94 -1.20 -1.88 -0.06
C CYS A 94 -0.61 -2.45 -1.35
N SER A 95 -0.01 -1.62 -2.20
CA SER A 95 0.64 -2.11 -3.43
C SER A 95 1.75 -3.14 -3.16
N VAL A 96 2.54 -2.96 -2.10
CA VAL A 96 3.58 -3.91 -1.67
C VAL A 96 2.96 -5.14 -1.03
N VAL A 97 2.00 -4.95 -0.13
CA VAL A 97 1.34 -6.04 0.60
C VAL A 97 0.63 -7.00 -0.35
N ASP A 98 -0.21 -6.47 -1.25
CA ASP A 98 -0.99 -7.27 -2.18
C ASP A 98 -0.09 -8.03 -3.16
N SER A 99 0.95 -7.36 -3.67
CA SER A 99 1.92 -7.98 -4.58
C SER A 99 2.72 -9.09 -3.89
N ALA A 100 3.15 -8.87 -2.65
CA ALA A 100 3.87 -9.87 -1.87
C ALA A 100 2.96 -11.05 -1.50
N GLU A 101 1.72 -10.79 -1.08
CA GLU A 101 0.74 -11.83 -0.77
C GLU A 101 0.42 -12.69 -1.99
N LEU A 102 0.16 -12.06 -3.13
CA LEU A 102 -0.10 -12.77 -4.37
C LEU A 102 1.11 -13.61 -4.79
N CYS A 103 2.32 -13.06 -4.72
CA CYS A 103 3.56 -13.76 -5.05
C CYS A 103 3.77 -15.02 -4.21
N ARG A 104 3.59 -14.93 -2.89
CA ARG A 104 3.73 -16.07 -1.97
C ARG A 104 2.78 -17.23 -2.27
N ASN A 105 1.58 -16.91 -2.77
CA ASN A 105 0.54 -17.90 -3.04
C ASN A 105 0.60 -18.47 -4.46
N THR A 106 1.22 -17.77 -5.41
CA THR A 106 1.09 -18.09 -6.84
C THR A 106 2.41 -18.33 -7.58
N HIS A 107 3.53 -17.81 -7.08
CA HIS A 107 4.78 -17.85 -7.82
C HIS A 107 5.48 -19.21 -7.68
N PRO A 108 5.86 -19.87 -8.79
CA PRO A 108 6.49 -21.21 -8.74
C PRO A 108 7.95 -21.17 -8.29
N ASP A 109 8.63 -20.05 -8.50
CA ASP A 109 10.02 -19.85 -8.06
C ASP A 109 10.09 -19.47 -6.58
N ARG A 110 10.88 -20.24 -5.82
CA ARG A 110 11.08 -20.05 -4.39
C ARG A 110 11.81 -18.76 -4.06
N GLU A 111 12.69 -18.26 -4.92
CA GLU A 111 13.41 -17.01 -4.64
C GLU A 111 12.46 -15.82 -4.61
N PHE A 112 11.51 -15.77 -5.55
CA PHE A 112 10.44 -14.78 -5.56
C PHE A 112 9.56 -14.86 -4.31
N VAL A 113 9.17 -16.07 -3.90
CA VAL A 113 8.36 -16.28 -2.68
C VAL A 113 9.12 -15.81 -1.44
N GLU A 114 10.41 -16.12 -1.34
CA GLU A 114 11.24 -15.74 -0.19
C GLU A 114 11.46 -14.23 -0.10
N GLU A 115 11.73 -13.55 -1.22
CA GLU A 115 11.88 -12.11 -1.23
C GLU A 115 10.54 -11.37 -0.99
N ALA A 116 9.43 -11.91 -1.48
CA ALA A 116 8.08 -11.44 -1.14
C ALA A 116 7.76 -11.61 0.35
N ASN A 117 8.14 -12.74 0.96
CA ASN A 117 8.01 -12.95 2.40
C ASN A 117 8.75 -11.88 3.20
N LYS A 118 10.01 -11.60 2.85
CA LYS A 118 10.82 -10.57 3.50
C LYS A 118 10.21 -9.18 3.37
N ALA A 119 9.77 -8.81 2.17
CA ALA A 119 9.11 -7.53 1.94
C ALA A 119 7.82 -7.40 2.76
N SER A 120 6.99 -8.45 2.82
CA SER A 120 5.77 -8.47 3.63
C SER A 120 6.05 -8.34 5.13
N MET A 121 7.08 -9.00 5.65
CA MET A 121 7.47 -8.84 7.07
C MET A 121 7.93 -7.41 7.35
N ARG A 122 8.76 -6.84 6.48
CA ARG A 122 9.35 -5.52 6.64
C ARG A 122 8.30 -4.40 6.58
N ILE A 123 7.35 -4.47 5.64
CA ILE A 123 6.27 -3.47 5.56
C ILE A 123 5.30 -3.59 6.75
N ASN A 124 5.07 -4.81 7.26
CA ASN A 124 4.25 -5.03 8.44
C ASN A 124 4.90 -4.48 9.72
N GLU A 125 6.22 -4.62 9.86
CA GLU A 125 6.97 -3.99 10.95
C GLU A 125 6.86 -2.47 10.90
N TYR A 126 7.02 -1.87 9.72
CA TYR A 126 6.82 -0.43 9.52
C TYR A 126 5.39 0.04 9.88
N LEU A 127 4.35 -0.70 9.45
CA LEU A 127 2.95 -0.38 9.76
C LEU A 127 2.64 -0.39 11.27
N HIS A 128 3.12 -1.42 11.97
CA HIS A 128 2.90 -1.59 13.40
C HIS A 128 3.58 -0.50 14.23
N VAL A 129 4.76 -0.05 13.83
CA VAL A 129 5.56 0.92 14.60
C VAL A 129 5.22 2.36 14.22
N SER A 130 5.02 2.67 12.94
CA SER A 130 5.01 4.05 12.44
C SER A 130 3.61 4.58 12.12
N ILE A 131 2.76 3.84 11.41
CA ILE A 131 1.49 4.40 10.90
C ILE A 131 0.39 4.34 11.96
N LEU A 132 0.27 3.24 12.71
CA LEU A 132 -0.75 3.13 13.77
C LEU A 132 -0.52 4.12 14.92
N ILE A 133 0.74 4.34 15.31
CA ILE A 133 1.07 5.27 16.40
C ILE A 133 0.85 6.73 15.96
N GLN A 134 1.21 7.09 14.72
CA GLN A 134 1.01 8.45 14.23
C GLN A 134 -0.48 8.78 14.00
N ILE A 135 -1.27 7.85 13.44
CA ILE A 135 -2.72 8.08 13.23
C ILE A 135 -3.46 8.19 14.57
N ILE A 136 -3.13 7.33 15.56
CA ILE A 136 -3.78 7.38 16.88
C ILE A 136 -3.37 8.63 17.67
N LEU A 137 -2.11 9.06 17.59
CA LEU A 137 -1.64 10.28 18.28
C LEU A 137 -2.19 11.56 17.64
N TYR A 138 -2.35 11.61 16.32
CA TYR A 138 -2.83 12.81 15.61
C TYR A 138 -4.37 12.90 15.49
N MET A 139 -5.11 11.80 15.72
CA MET A 139 -6.57 11.80 15.78
C MET A 139 -7.13 11.91 17.22
N HIS A 140 -6.28 12.18 18.22
CA HIS A 140 -6.73 12.50 19.58
C HIS A 140 -6.96 14.02 19.75
N TRP A 141 -7.83 14.58 18.89
CA TRP A 141 -8.54 15.84 19.09
C TRP A 141 -10.05 15.56 19.07
#